data_AF-A0A1H6JZ82-F1
#
_entry.id   AF-A0A1H6JZ82-F1
#
_cell.length_a   1.000
_cell.length_b   1.000
_cell.length_c   1.000
_cell.angle_alpha   90.00
_cell.angle_beta   90.00
_cell.angle_gamma   90.00
#
_symmetry.space_group_name_H-M   'P 1'
#
loop_
_entity.id
_entity.type
_entity.pdbx_description
1 polymer ?
#
loop_
_entity_poly.entity_id
_entity_poly.type
_entity_poly.pdbx_seq_one_letter_code
_entity_poly.pdbx_strand_id
1 'polypeptide(L)'
;MKSLIIIGIILFGLGGLLFYLNDMAVDLRVVYGSLCGIGIGLILGGLVGYISKGSAVKDAQIRRELKQLQQEKAELEKQKVQNDITRTY
;
A
#
# COMPACT_ATOMS: atom_id res chain seq x y z
N MET A 1 -3.30 -4.30 1.40
CA MET A 1 -2.64 -5.11 2.47
C MET A 1 -2.63 -4.38 3.82
N LYS A 2 -3.72 -3.70 4.18
CA LYS A 2 -3.83 -3.00 5.47
C LYS A 2 -3.91 -3.99 6.65
N SER A 3 -4.37 -5.22 6.39
CA SER A 3 -4.53 -6.29 7.37
C SER A 3 -3.23 -6.64 8.11
N LEU A 4 -2.07 -6.71 7.45
CA LEU A 4 -0.79 -7.02 8.11
C LEU A 4 -0.37 -5.97 9.14
N ILE A 5 -0.53 -4.68 8.82
CA ILE A 5 -0.25 -3.59 9.74
C ILE A 5 -1.26 -3.58 10.89
N ILE A 6 -2.54 -3.83 10.61
CA ILE A 6 -3.60 -3.95 11.62
C ILE A 6 -3.30 -5.10 12.59
N ILE A 7 -2.92 -6.27 12.08
CA ILE A 7 -2.52 -7.44 12.88
C ILE A 7 -1.28 -7.10 13.73
N GLY A 8 -0.29 -6.42 13.15
CA GLY A 8 0.91 -5.96 13.87
C GLY A 8 0.58 -5.00 15.02
N ILE A 9 -0.34 -4.05 14.81
CA ILE A 9 -0.81 -3.11 15.85
C ILE A 9 -1.54 -3.85 16.97
N ILE A 10 -2.41 -4.81 16.62
CA ILE A 10 -3.15 -5.63 17.61
C ILE A 10 -2.17 -6.49 18.43
N LEU A 11 -1.21 -7.15 17.78
CA LEU A 11 -0.18 -7.94 18.48
C LEU A 11 0.69 -7.09 19.40
N PHE A 12 1.08 -5.91 18.94
CA PHE A 12 1.88 -4.98 19.72
C PHE A 12 1.11 -4.43 20.93
N GLY A 13 -0.16 -4.07 20.75
CA GLY A 13 -1.05 -3.67 21.84
C GLY A 13 -1.27 -4.77 22.87
N LEU A 14 -1.46 -6.02 22.43
CA LEU A 14 -1.56 -7.18 23.32
C LEU A 14 -0.26 -7.42 24.09
N GLY A 15 0.90 -7.36 23.42
CA GLY A 15 2.21 -7.50 24.07
C GLY A 15 2.46 -6.41 25.11
N GLY A 16 2.11 -5.16 24.80
CA GLY A 16 2.19 -4.03 25.74
C GLY A 16 1.23 -4.15 26.92
N LEU A 17 0.01 -4.65 26.69
CA LEU A 17 -0.97 -4.89 27.75
C LEU A 17 -0.51 -6.02 28.68
N LEU A 18 0.00 -7.13 28.11
CA LEU A 18 0.61 -8.21 28.87
C LEU A 18 1.84 -7.74 29.66
N PHE A 19 2.65 -6.84 29.10
CA PHE A 19 3.76 -6.21 29.81
C PHE A 19 3.28 -5.37 31.00
N TYR A 20 2.24 -4.56 30.81
CA TYR A 20 1.70 -3.68 31.85
C TYR A 20 1.07 -4.45 33.01
N LEU A 21 0.37 -5.56 32.72
CA LEU A 21 -0.24 -6.41 33.73
C LEU A 21 0.75 -7.33 34.46
N ASN A 22 2.00 -7.43 33.98
CA ASN A 22 2.99 -8.36 34.53
C ASN A 22 3.96 -7.63 35.47
N ASP A 23 3.68 -7.72 36.77
CA ASP A 23 4.43 -7.07 37.85
C ASP A 23 5.69 -7.86 38.26
N MET A 24 6.58 -8.23 37.32
CA MET A 24 7.89 -8.87 37.58
C MET A 24 7.94 -10.42 37.63
N ALA A 25 7.25 -11.15 36.74
CA ALA A 25 7.63 -12.54 36.45
C ALA A 25 8.70 -12.59 35.34
N VAL A 26 9.94 -12.96 35.69
CA VAL A 26 11.07 -13.04 34.74
C VAL A 26 10.81 -14.03 33.61
N ASP A 27 10.09 -15.12 33.87
CA ASP A 27 9.76 -16.13 32.85
C ASP A 27 8.86 -15.59 31.72
N LEU A 28 7.94 -14.69 32.05
CA LEU A 28 7.07 -14.09 31.04
C LEU A 28 7.76 -12.97 30.24
N ARG A 29 8.91 -12.44 30.69
CA ARG A 29 9.68 -11.40 29.95
C ARG A 29 10.02 -11.79 28.53
N VAL A 30 10.42 -13.04 28.35
CA VAL A 30 10.77 -13.57 27.04
C VAL A 30 9.53 -13.67 26.15
N VAL A 31 8.37 -13.99 26.72
CA VAL A 31 7.11 -14.18 26.00
C VAL A 31 6.53 -12.85 25.51
N TYR A 32 6.34 -11.85 26.39
CA TYR A 32 5.84 -10.55 25.91
C TYR A 32 6.89 -9.76 25.13
N GLY A 33 8.18 -9.95 25.42
CA GLY A 33 9.26 -9.35 24.63
C GLY A 33 9.27 -9.86 23.18
N SER A 34 9.13 -11.17 22.99
CA SER A 34 8.99 -11.75 21.65
C SER A 34 7.68 -11.35 20.97
N LEU A 35 6.56 -11.27 21.69
CA LEU A 35 5.28 -10.77 21.16
C LEU A 35 5.39 -9.32 20.65
N CYS A 36 6.00 -8.43 21.43
CA CYS A 36 6.27 -7.05 21.02
C CYS A 36 7.23 -6.98 19.84
N GLY A 37 8.29 -7.79 19.83
CA GLY A 37 9.24 -7.87 18.73
C GLY A 37 8.59 -8.31 17.41
N ILE A 38 7.73 -9.33 17.46
CA ILE A 38 6.94 -9.78 16.31
C ILE A 38 5.96 -8.69 15.87
N GLY A 39 5.29 -8.02 16.81
CA GLY A 39 4.39 -6.90 16.50
C GLY A 39 5.08 -5.78 15.73
N ILE A 40 6.25 -5.32 16.19
CA ILE A 40 7.06 -4.31 15.49
C ILE A 40 7.54 -4.84 14.13
N GLY A 41 8.02 -6.07 14.07
CA GLY A 41 8.48 -6.71 12.83
C GLY A 41 7.39 -6.79 11.76
N LEU A 42 6.15 -7.08 12.17
CA LEU A 42 4.98 -7.11 11.28
C LEU A 42 4.56 -5.70 10.81
N ILE A 43 4.67 -4.68 11.67
CA ILE A 43 4.38 -3.29 11.30
C ILE A 43 5.41 -2.82 10.26
N LEU A 44 6.70 -2.98 10.53
CA LEU A 44 7.78 -2.57 9.62
C LEU A 44 7.78 -3.38 8.32
N GLY A 45 7.68 -4.72 8.42
CA GLY A 45 7.60 -5.60 7.26
C GLY A 45 6.33 -5.36 6.44
N GLY A 46 5.21 -5.06 7.09
CA GLY A 46 3.96 -4.67 6.45
C GLY A 46 4.06 -3.33 5.72
N LEU A 47 4.76 -2.35 6.29
CA LEU A 47 5.01 -1.04 5.69
C LEU A 47 5.91 -1.18 4.44
N VAL A 48 7.04 -1.87 4.56
CA VAL A 48 7.98 -2.12 3.44
C VAL A 48 7.30 -2.93 2.33
N GLY A 49 6.53 -3.97 2.70
CA GLY A 49 5.75 -4.76 1.75
C GLY A 49 4.65 -3.96 1.06
N TYR A 50 3.99 -3.04 1.79
CA TYR A 50 2.98 -2.14 1.21
C TYR A 50 3.59 -1.19 0.18
N ILE A 51 4.77 -0.62 0.46
CA ILE A 51 5.50 0.23 -0.50
C ILE A 51 5.90 -0.57 -1.74
N SER A 52 6.42 -1.79 -1.56
CA SER A 52 6.82 -2.68 -2.67
C SER A 52 5.66 -3.02 -3.61
N LYS A 53 4.48 -3.38 -3.08
CA LYS A 53 3.29 -3.64 -3.90
C LYS A 53 2.59 -2.37 -4.38
N GLY A 54 2.69 -1.26 -3.64
CA GLY A 54 2.17 0.03 -4.04
C GLY A 54 2.82 0.56 -5.32
N SER A 55 4.14 0.37 -5.46
CA SER A 55 4.87 0.72 -6.69
C SER A 55 4.42 -0.15 -7.87
N ALA A 56 4.31 -1.46 -7.68
CA ALA A 56 3.89 -2.39 -8.74
C ALA A 56 2.46 -2.11 -9.25
N VAL A 57 1.54 -1.70 -8.36
CA VAL A 57 0.18 -1.30 -8.75
C VAL A 57 0.18 0.05 -9.44
N LYS A 58 0.97 1.03 -8.97
CA LYS A 58 1.10 2.34 -9.63
C LYS A 58 1.66 2.21 -11.04
N ASP A 59 2.69 1.41 -11.25
CA ASP A 59 3.27 1.20 -12.58
C ASP A 59 2.28 0.54 -13.55
N ALA A 60 1.46 -0.40 -13.06
CA ALA A 60 0.41 -1.01 -13.86
C ALA A 60 -0.72 -0.01 -14.19
N GLN A 61 -1.04 0.90 -13.28
CA GLN A 61 -2.06 1.94 -13.48
C GLN A 61 -1.58 3.03 -14.45
N ILE A 62 -0.34 3.51 -14.28
CA ILE A 62 0.28 4.51 -15.15
C ILE A 62 0.38 4.00 -16.59
N ARG A 63 0.78 2.73 -16.80
CA ARG A 63 0.81 2.14 -18.16
C ARG A 63 -0.58 2.03 -18.80
N ARG A 64 -1.64 1.85 -18.01
CA ARG A 64 -3.02 1.82 -18.52
C ARG A 64 -3.50 3.23 -18.87
N GLU A 65 -3.27 4.21 -18.00
CA GLU A 65 -3.62 5.61 -18.27
C GLU A 65 -2.89 6.17 -19.48
N LEU A 66 -1.59 5.88 -19.65
CA LEU A 66 -0.83 6.33 -20.83
C LEU A 66 -1.36 5.74 -22.13
N LYS A 67 -1.81 4.48 -22.13
CA LYS A 67 -2.44 3.86 -23.31
C LYS A 67 -3.78 4.51 -23.66
N GLN A 68 -4.61 4.79 -22.65
CA GLN A 68 -5.90 5.46 -22.87
C GLN A 68 -5.70 6.88 -23.40
N LEU A 69 -4.77 7.64 -22.81
CA LEU A 69 -4.45 9.01 -23.26
C LEU A 69 -3.88 9.06 -24.69
N GLN A 70 -3.12 8.04 -25.12
CA GLN A 70 -2.63 7.95 -26.50
C GLN A 70 -3.78 7.67 -27.50
N GLN A 71 -4.71 6.79 -27.14
CA GLN A 71 -5.88 6.52 -27.98
C GLN A 71 -6.77 7.75 -28.11
N GLU A 72 -7.03 8.45 -27.00
CA GLU A 72 -7.87 9.65 -26.97
C GLU A 72 -7.24 10.80 -27.78
N LYS A 73 -5.91 10.99 -27.70
CA LYS A 73 -5.19 11.96 -28.55
C LYS A 73 -5.29 11.65 -30.03
N ALA A 74 -5.17 10.38 -30.42
CA ALA A 74 -5.28 9.96 -31.81
C ALA A 74 -6.70 10.16 -32.36
N GLU A 75 -7.72 9.97 -31.54
CA GLU A 75 -9.11 10.25 -31.92
C GLU A 75 -9.41 11.75 -31.99
N LEU A 76 -8.88 12.55 -31.06
CA LEU A 76 -9.00 14.00 -31.11
C LEU A 76 -8.30 14.62 -32.32
N GLU A 77 -7.13 14.11 -32.72
CA GLU A 77 -6.44 14.55 -33.95
C GLU A 77 -7.26 14.23 -35.19
N LYS A 78 -7.83 13.03 -35.27
CA LYS A 78 -8.73 12.66 -36.39
C LYS A 78 -9.97 13.56 -36.44
N GLN A 79 -10.57 13.87 -35.30
CA GLN A 79 -11.72 14.79 -35.25
C GLN A 79 -11.33 16.23 -35.59
N LYS A 80 -10.16 16.72 -35.16
CA LYS A 80 -9.68 18.06 -35.53
C LYS A 80 -9.45 18.17 -37.03
N VAL A 81 -8.77 17.19 -37.63
CA VAL A 81 -8.54 17.16 -39.08
C VAL A 81 -9.87 17.10 -39.83
N GLN A 82 -10.85 16.29 -39.37
CA GLN A 82 -12.18 16.23 -39.99
C GLN A 82 -12.97 17.55 -39.85
N ASN A 83 -12.88 18.23 -38.71
CA ASN A 83 -13.56 19.50 -38.48
C ASN A 83 -12.92 20.67 -39.23
N ASP A 84 -11.59 20.71 -39.35
CA ASP A 84 -10.90 21.72 -40.16
C ASP A 84 -11.23 21.56 -41.66
N ILE A 85 -11.31 20.32 -42.16
CA ILE A 85 -11.74 20.06 -43.54
C ILE A 85 -13.18 20.53 -43.76
N THR A 86 -14.08 20.32 -42.79
CA THR A 86 -15.51 20.67 -42.91
C THR A 86 -15.76 22.18 -42.80
N ARG A 87 -14.88 22.95 -42.15
CA ARG A 87 -14.98 24.42 -42.08
C ARG A 87 -14.44 25.14 -43.31
N THR A 88 -13.72 24.43 -44.18
CA THR A 88 -13.05 25.02 -45.35
C THR A 88 -13.84 24.86 -46.66
N TYR A 89 -14.98 24.15 -46.62
CA TYR A 89 -15.99 24.07 -47.69
C TYR A 89 -17.26 24.83 -47.30
#